data_AF-A0A963PN06-F1
#
_entry.id   AF-A0A963PN06-F1
#
_cell.length_a   1.000
_cell.length_b   1.000
_cell.length_c   1.000
_cell.angle_alpha   90.00
_cell.angle_beta   90.00
_cell.angle_gamma   90.00
#
_symmetry.space_group_name_H-M   'P 1'
#
loop_
_entity.id
_entity.type
_entity.pdbx_description
1 polymer ?
#
loop_
_entity_poly.entity_id
_entity_poly.type
_entity_poly.pdbx_seq_one_letter_code
_entity_poly.pdbx_strand_id
1 'polypeptide(L)'
;EVGEVGAAVRYVLLRTGYSLGERDEAAAKLLGLPLPQNHRELGPASVRELLAVLVGEAFVVVDDPVGRSIAIRLSRAWAVPDETPADLAAGSTAQALPVAMTEGPDVVNSTAPEGGEDDDE
;
A
#
# COMPACT_ATOMS: atom_id res chain seq x y z
N GLU A 1 4.70 -37.44 5.30
CA GLU A 1 3.86 -36.83 4.25
C GLU A 1 3.37 -35.48 4.75
N VAL A 2 3.33 -34.47 3.89
CA VAL A 2 2.93 -33.10 4.27
C VAL A 2 1.60 -32.81 3.58
N GLY A 3 0.51 -32.87 4.35
CA GLY A 3 -0.86 -32.74 3.80
C GLY A 3 -1.42 -31.32 3.75
N GLU A 4 -0.83 -30.40 4.52
CA GLU A 4 -1.34 -29.03 4.72
C GLU A 4 -0.23 -28.00 4.52
N VAL A 5 -0.62 -26.77 4.13
CA VAL A 5 0.31 -25.66 3.91
C VAL A 5 1.13 -25.36 5.17
N GLY A 6 0.50 -25.36 6.34
CA GLY A 6 1.19 -25.13 7.62
C GLY A 6 2.23 -26.19 7.98
N ALA A 7 1.95 -27.46 7.62
CA ALA A 7 2.93 -28.53 7.78
C ALA A 7 4.12 -28.34 6.83
N ALA A 8 3.88 -27.86 5.60
CA ALA A 8 4.94 -27.59 4.62
C ALA A 8 5.84 -26.43 5.07
N VAL A 9 5.24 -25.34 5.55
CA VAL A 9 5.97 -24.19 6.10
C VAL A 9 6.88 -24.64 7.25
N ARG A 10 6.36 -25.42 8.20
CA ARG A 10 7.15 -25.95 9.33
C ARG A 10 8.28 -26.89 8.87
N TYR A 11 8.02 -27.69 7.84
CA TYR A 11 9.03 -28.58 7.27
C TYR A 11 10.21 -27.81 6.67
N VAL A 12 9.92 -26.77 5.87
CA VAL A 12 10.95 -25.88 5.30
C VAL A 12 11.80 -25.27 6.41
N LEU A 13 11.18 -24.85 7.53
CA LEU A 13 11.87 -24.18 8.62
C LEU A 13 12.76 -25.09 9.48
N LEU A 14 12.50 -26.41 9.51
CA LEU A 14 13.06 -27.36 10.48
C LEU A 14 14.59 -27.33 10.63
N ARG A 15 15.33 -27.01 9.57
CA ARG A 15 16.80 -27.02 9.52
C ARG A 15 17.43 -25.65 9.30
N THR A 16 16.62 -24.60 9.31
CA THR A 16 17.02 -23.25 8.88
C THR A 16 17.37 -22.34 10.05
N GLY A 17 17.01 -22.75 11.27
CA GLY A 17 17.12 -21.91 12.46
C GLY A 17 16.03 -20.84 12.57
N TYR A 18 15.14 -20.72 11.58
CA TYR A 18 13.98 -19.85 11.64
C TYR A 18 12.79 -20.53 12.29
N SER A 19 11.97 -19.75 12.99
CA SER A 19 10.71 -20.16 13.59
C SER A 19 9.55 -19.38 12.99
N LEU A 20 8.34 -19.95 13.01
CA LEU A 20 7.15 -19.26 12.53
C LEU A 20 6.58 -18.40 13.66
N GLY A 21 6.70 -17.08 13.51
CA GLY A 21 6.25 -16.07 14.47
C GLY A 21 4.74 -15.82 14.42
N GLU A 22 4.36 -14.60 14.79
CA GLU A 22 2.96 -14.17 14.80
C GLU A 22 2.33 -14.28 13.41
N ARG A 23 1.04 -14.57 13.34
CA ARG A 23 0.24 -14.80 12.12
C ARG A 23 -1.07 -14.06 12.27
N ASP A 24 -1.54 -13.41 11.21
CA ASP A 24 -2.90 -12.88 11.20
C ASP A 24 -3.94 -13.99 10.97
N GLU A 25 -5.23 -13.66 11.14
CA GLU A 25 -6.31 -14.65 10.97
C GLU A 25 -6.35 -15.23 9.54
N ALA A 26 -6.05 -14.41 8.53
CA ALA A 26 -5.99 -14.85 7.14
C ALA A 26 -4.88 -15.89 6.94
N ALA A 27 -3.70 -15.67 7.52
CA ALA A 27 -2.60 -16.62 7.50
C ALA A 27 -2.94 -17.89 8.29
N ALA A 28 -3.62 -17.78 9.43
CA ALA A 28 -4.08 -18.95 10.18
C ALA A 28 -5.00 -19.84 9.33
N LYS A 29 -5.93 -19.24 8.58
CA LYS A 29 -6.81 -19.96 7.65
C LYS A 29 -6.04 -20.62 6.51
N LEU A 30 -5.12 -19.88 5.87
CA LEU A 30 -4.27 -20.40 4.79
C LEU A 30 -3.46 -21.63 5.24
N LEU A 31 -2.85 -21.58 6.42
CA LEU A 31 -1.99 -22.66 6.91
C LEU A 31 -2.76 -23.96 7.19
N GLY A 32 -4.09 -23.88 7.40
CA GLY A 32 -4.96 -25.06 7.52
C GLY A 32 -5.45 -25.62 6.20
N LEU A 33 -5.11 -25.01 5.06
CA LEU A 33 -5.52 -25.51 3.74
C LEU A 33 -4.68 -26.72 3.32
N PRO A 34 -5.25 -27.66 2.55
CA PRO A 34 -4.51 -28.77 2.00
C PRO A 34 -3.43 -28.28 1.04
N LEU A 35 -2.26 -28.93 1.06
CA LEU A 35 -1.15 -28.58 0.18
C LEU A 35 -1.50 -28.96 -1.28
N PRO A 36 -1.48 -27.99 -2.23
CA PRO A 36 -1.75 -28.27 -3.64
C PRO A 36 -0.78 -29.30 -4.22
N GLN A 37 -1.24 -30.14 -5.16
CA GLN A 37 -0.38 -31.17 -5.76
C GLN A 37 0.89 -30.58 -6.41
N ASN A 38 0.77 -29.44 -7.09
CA ASN A 38 1.91 -28.75 -7.73
C ASN A 38 2.97 -28.25 -6.72
N HIS A 39 2.63 -28.12 -5.43
CA HIS A 39 3.54 -27.63 -4.39
C HIS A 39 4.17 -28.76 -3.57
N ARG A 40 3.96 -30.03 -3.93
CA ARG A 40 4.52 -31.17 -3.18
C ARG A 40 6.00 -31.40 -3.43
N GLU A 41 6.52 -30.94 -4.57
CA GLU A 41 7.91 -31.10 -4.97
C GLU A 41 8.60 -29.74 -5.02
N LEU A 42 8.88 -29.20 -3.84
CA LEU A 42 9.64 -27.96 -3.73
C LEU A 42 11.13 -28.26 -3.88
N GLY A 43 11.72 -27.77 -4.97
CA GLY A 43 13.13 -27.92 -5.28
C GLY A 43 14.06 -27.18 -4.30
N PRO A 44 15.38 -27.23 -4.55
CA PRO A 44 16.35 -26.46 -3.78
C PRO A 44 16.17 -24.96 -4.05
N ALA A 45 15.66 -24.23 -3.06
CA ALA A 45 15.52 -22.78 -3.09
C ALA A 45 15.73 -22.20 -1.68
N SER A 46 15.88 -20.88 -1.57
CA SER A 46 15.97 -20.22 -0.26
C SER A 46 14.67 -20.38 0.51
N VAL A 47 14.75 -20.32 1.85
CA VAL A 47 13.59 -20.39 2.74
C VAL A 47 12.52 -19.38 2.32
N ARG A 48 12.93 -18.15 1.98
CA ARG A 48 12.01 -17.09 1.57
C ARG A 48 11.24 -17.45 0.29
N GLU A 49 11.93 -17.98 -0.71
CA GLU A 49 11.31 -18.39 -1.98
C GLU A 49 10.34 -19.55 -1.77
N LEU A 50 10.77 -20.56 -0.98
CA LEU A 50 9.92 -21.70 -0.65
C LEU A 50 8.65 -21.28 0.09
N LEU A 51 8.79 -20.37 1.06
CA LEU A 51 7.63 -19.85 1.79
C LEU A 51 6.72 -19.03 0.88
N ALA A 52 7.27 -18.19 -0.01
CA ALA A 52 6.47 -17.43 -0.97
C ALA A 52 5.63 -18.34 -1.89
N VAL A 53 6.20 -19.46 -2.36
CA VAL A 53 5.47 -20.45 -3.16
C VAL A 53 4.36 -21.12 -2.33
N LEU A 54 4.62 -21.45 -1.08
CA LEU A 54 3.65 -22.11 -0.20
C LEU A 54 2.48 -21.22 0.19
N VAL A 55 2.72 -19.93 0.45
CA VAL A 55 1.68 -19.00 0.91
C VAL A 55 0.93 -18.34 -0.24
N GLY A 56 1.53 -18.26 -1.43
CA GLY A 56 0.95 -17.60 -2.60
C GLY A 56 1.11 -16.07 -2.58
N GLU A 57 0.80 -15.42 -3.70
CA GLU A 57 1.04 -13.98 -3.89
C GLU A 57 0.21 -13.08 -2.97
N ALA A 58 -0.94 -13.56 -2.49
CA ALA A 58 -1.84 -12.80 -1.63
C ALA A 58 -1.24 -12.51 -0.25
N PHE A 59 -0.18 -13.21 0.13
CA PHE A 59 0.46 -13.09 1.42
C PHE A 59 1.90 -12.61 1.28
N VAL A 60 2.33 -11.78 2.23
CA VAL A 60 3.73 -11.34 2.36
C VAL A 60 4.41 -12.12 3.48
N VAL A 61 5.67 -12.48 3.22
CA VAL A 61 6.58 -13.10 4.17
C VAL A 61 7.49 -12.01 4.73
N VAL A 62 7.44 -11.80 6.04
CA VAL A 62 8.27 -10.82 6.76
C VAL A 62 9.28 -11.59 7.60
N ASP A 63 10.56 -11.37 7.34
CA ASP A 63 11.64 -11.99 8.10
C ASP A 63 12.14 -11.08 9.23
N ASP A 64 12.40 -11.69 10.39
CA ASP A 64 13.15 -11.11 11.50
C ASP A 64 14.47 -11.90 11.61
N PRO A 65 15.58 -11.38 11.04
CA PRO A 65 16.86 -12.07 11.03
C PRO A 65 17.52 -12.12 12.40
N VAL A 66 17.18 -11.19 13.31
CA VAL A 66 17.77 -11.11 14.65
C VAL A 66 17.14 -12.14 15.57
N GLY A 67 15.79 -12.15 15.65
CA GLY A 67 15.05 -13.14 16.41
C GLY A 67 14.92 -14.50 15.72
N ARG A 68 15.39 -14.61 14.47
CA ARG A 68 15.23 -15.78 13.59
C ARG A 68 13.78 -16.25 13.55
N SER A 69 12.88 -15.32 13.25
CA SER A 69 11.46 -15.61 13.12
C SER A 69 10.93 -15.11 11.77
N ILE A 70 9.83 -15.70 11.32
CA ILE A 70 9.14 -15.30 10.10
C ILE A 70 7.67 -15.11 10.40
N ALA A 71 7.10 -13.99 9.96
CA ALA A 71 5.68 -13.71 10.02
C ALA A 71 5.05 -13.80 8.62
N ILE A 72 3.81 -14.28 8.57
CA ILE A 72 2.99 -14.33 7.35
C ILE A 72 1.83 -13.36 7.55
N ARG A 73 1.62 -12.45 6.60
CA ARG A 73 0.55 -11.45 6.64
C ARG A 73 -0.18 -11.36 5.32
N LEU A 74 -1.47 -11.04 5.33
CA LEU A 74 -2.21 -10.68 4.13
C LEU A 74 -1.61 -9.41 3.53
N SER A 75 -1.31 -9.45 2.24
CA SER A 75 -0.79 -8.29 1.52
C SER A 75 -1.85 -7.22 1.37
N ARG A 76 -1.45 -5.95 1.51
CA ARG A 76 -2.35 -4.80 1.40
C ARG A 76 -3.06 -4.73 0.05
N ALA A 77 -2.47 -5.25 -1.02
CA ALA A 77 -3.10 -5.26 -2.35
C ALA A 77 -4.26 -6.26 -2.47
N TRP A 78 -4.31 -7.28 -1.60
CA TRP A 78 -5.39 -8.26 -1.53
C TRP A 78 -6.27 -8.08 -0.29
N ALA A 79 -5.87 -7.21 0.63
CA ALA A 79 -6.74 -6.72 1.67
C ALA A 79 -7.90 -6.00 0.98
N VAL A 80 -9.11 -6.52 1.16
CA VAL A 80 -10.32 -5.75 0.87
C VAL A 80 -10.17 -4.46 1.68
N PRO A 81 -10.33 -3.27 1.07
CA PRO A 81 -10.41 -2.05 1.85
C PRO A 81 -11.62 -2.20 2.76
N ASP A 82 -11.36 -2.64 3.98
CA ASP A 82 -12.29 -2.51 5.10
C ASP A 82 -12.70 -1.04 5.09
N GLU A 83 -14.00 -0.81 5.04
CA GLU A 83 -14.66 0.46 4.79
C GLU A 83 -13.84 1.59 5.42
N THR A 84 -13.40 2.54 4.59
CA THR A 84 -12.83 3.78 5.09
C THR A 84 -13.80 4.31 6.14
N PRO A 85 -13.43 4.39 7.44
CA PRO A 85 -14.27 5.11 8.36
C PRO A 85 -14.41 6.51 7.78
N ALA A 86 -15.63 6.96 7.57
CA ALA A 86 -15.99 8.25 6.99
C ALA A 86 -15.45 9.47 7.79
N ASP A 87 -14.52 9.25 8.73
CA ASP A 87 -13.95 10.20 9.66
C ASP A 87 -12.59 10.78 9.20
N LEU A 88 -12.17 10.54 7.96
CA LEU A 88 -11.00 11.23 7.37
C LEU A 88 -11.35 12.32 6.34
N ALA A 89 -12.64 12.67 6.19
CA ALA A 89 -13.06 13.81 5.36
C ALA A 89 -13.10 15.15 6.12
N ALA A 90 -12.68 15.20 7.38
CA ALA A 90 -12.64 16.42 8.19
C ALA A 90 -11.22 16.68 8.71
N GLY A 91 -10.35 17.24 7.87
CA GLY A 91 -9.05 17.70 8.37
C GLY A 91 -7.95 17.92 7.33
N SER A 92 -8.24 18.57 6.21
CA SER A 92 -7.16 19.20 5.46
C SER A 92 -7.64 20.51 4.84
N THR A 93 -7.76 21.54 5.67
CA THR A 93 -7.69 22.92 5.19
C THR A 93 -6.24 23.16 4.77
N ALA A 94 -5.95 22.87 3.50
CA ALA A 94 -4.75 23.34 2.84
C ALA A 94 -4.68 24.87 3.01
N GLN A 95 -3.58 25.30 3.63
CA GLN A 95 -3.31 26.66 4.04
C GLN A 95 -3.37 27.62 2.85
N ALA A 96 -4.13 28.71 2.99
CA ALA A 96 -4.04 29.84 2.09
C ALA A 96 -2.72 30.59 2.36
N LEU A 97 -1.78 30.50 1.43
CA LEU A 97 -0.62 31.38 1.36
C LEU A 97 -1.08 32.71 0.72
N PRO A 98 -0.91 33.88 1.35
CA PRO A 98 -1.16 35.14 0.66
C PRO A 98 -0.01 35.39 -0.32
N VAL A 99 -0.27 35.23 -1.62
CA VAL A 99 0.63 35.76 -2.64
C VAL A 99 0.45 37.27 -2.66
N ALA A 100 1.47 37.99 -2.16
CA ALA A 100 1.57 39.43 -2.31
C ALA A 100 1.78 39.74 -3.80
N MET A 101 0.72 40.18 -4.50
CA MET A 101 0.85 40.81 -5.80
C MET A 101 1.29 42.26 -5.59
N THR A 102 2.58 42.49 -5.85
CA THR A 102 3.16 43.82 -6.03
C THR A 102 2.69 44.37 -7.37
N GLU A 103 1.70 45.26 -7.36
CA GLU A 103 1.32 46.04 -8.55
C GLU A 103 2.38 47.12 -8.82
N GLY A 104 3.14 46.94 -9.90
CA GLY A 104 3.90 47.99 -10.57
C GLY A 104 3.13 48.42 -11.84
N PRO A 105 3.08 49.73 -12.16
CA PRO A 105 2.13 50.27 -13.12
C PRO A 105 2.64 50.12 -14.56
N ASP A 106 1.86 49.45 -15.41
CA ASP A 106 2.10 49.47 -16.87
C ASP A 106 0.90 50.11 -17.59
N VAL A 107 1.12 51.39 -17.86
CA VAL A 107 0.59 52.21 -18.96
C VAL A 107 -0.11 51.43 -20.09
N VAL A 108 -1.40 51.70 -20.28
CA VAL A 108 -2.04 51.54 -21.59
C VAL A 108 -2.77 52.82 -21.99
N ASN A 109 -2.41 53.21 -23.20
CA ASN A 109 -2.59 54.48 -23.88
C ASN A 109 -3.94 54.56 -24.60
N SER A 110 -4.49 55.77 -24.67
CA SER A 110 -5.32 56.38 -25.72
C SER A 110 -6.44 55.57 -26.38
N THR A 111 -7.65 56.16 -26.40
CA THR A 111 -8.34 56.57 -27.63
C THR A 111 -9.57 57.42 -27.28
N ALA A 112 -9.52 58.70 -27.66
CA ALA A 112 -10.69 59.55 -27.89
C ALA A 112 -11.26 59.26 -29.29
N PRO A 113 -12.57 59.46 -29.51
CA PRO A 113 -13.03 60.66 -30.23
C PRO A 113 -14.31 61.27 -29.61
N GLU A 114 -14.40 62.59 -29.47
CA GLU A 114 -15.02 63.60 -30.37
C GLU A 114 -16.56 63.60 -30.46
N GLY A 115 -17.11 64.82 -30.30
CA GLY A 115 -18.46 65.27 -30.68
C GLY A 115 -19.48 65.22 -29.53
N GLY A 116 -20.19 66.29 -29.14
CA GLY A 116 -20.51 67.57 -29.78
C GLY A 116 -21.88 68.04 -29.25
N GLU A 117 -22.17 69.33 -29.42
CA GLU A 117 -23.37 70.10 -29.04
C GLU A 117 -23.50 70.49 -27.55
N ASP A 118 -23.22 71.73 -27.12
CA ASP A 118 -23.72 73.08 -27.48
C ASP A 118 -25.02 73.48 -26.76
N ASP A 119 -24.95 74.68 -26.16
CA ASP A 119 -26.00 75.68 -25.89
C ASP A 119 -27.22 75.29 -25.01
N ASP A 120 -27.84 76.13 -24.21
CA ASP A 120 -27.65 77.45 -23.59
C ASP A 120 -28.89 77.62 -22.69
N GLU A 121 -28.75 78.38 -21.58
CA GLU A 121 -29.68 79.42 -21.04
C GLU A 121 -29.54 79.60 -19.52
#